data_AF-A0A352W8E7-F1
#
_entry.id   AF-A0A352W8E7-F1
#
_cell.length_a   1.000
_cell.length_b   1.000
_cell.length_c   1.000
_cell.angle_alpha   90.00
_cell.angle_beta   90.00
_cell.angle_gamma   90.00
#
_symmetry.space_group_name_H-M   'P 1'
#
loop_
_entity.id
_entity.type
_entity.pdbx_description
1 polymer ?
#
loop_
_entity_poly.entity_id
_entity_poly.type
_entity_poly.pdbx_seq_one_letter_code
_entity_poly.pdbx_strand_id
1 'polypeptide(L)'
;MFHLLQSAGRDGRTSISAKGLSGQGYGGHYFWEAEIYMLPFFLHNCPAIARGLLECRYHMLDKARERARQMAHPKGALFPWRSIDGEESSAFFEAGTAQYHINADIALAVRRYIESTADYEFLVSYGAEIVFETARLWADLGTFNS
;
A
#
# COMPACT_ATOMS: atom_id res chain seq x y z
N MET A 1 17.39 -6.49 11.41
CA MET A 1 17.74 -5.06 11.22
C MET A 1 18.52 -4.81 9.92
N PHE A 2 19.71 -5.41 9.73
CA PHE A 2 20.55 -5.21 8.53
C PHE A 2 19.79 -5.34 7.19
N HIS A 3 19.09 -6.46 6.98
CA HIS A 3 18.36 -6.70 5.72
C HIS A 3 17.19 -5.74 5.46
N LEU A 4 16.51 -5.26 6.51
CA LEU A 4 15.42 -4.28 6.37
C LEU A 4 15.99 -2.94 5.89
N LEU A 5 17.06 -2.47 6.52
CA LEU A 5 17.69 -1.19 6.17
C LEU A 5 18.35 -1.22 4.78
N GLN A 6 18.85 -2.36 4.32
CA GLN A 6 19.36 -2.48 2.95
C GLN A 6 18.27 -2.52 1.88
N SER A 7 17.08 -3.03 2.20
CA SER A 7 16.05 -3.33 1.19
C SER A 7 14.99 -2.24 1.05
N ALA A 8 14.93 -1.28 1.96
CA ALA A 8 13.92 -0.21 1.91
C ALA A 8 14.29 0.87 0.90
N GLY A 9 13.31 1.24 0.07
CA GLY A 9 13.35 2.48 -0.70
C GLY A 9 13.46 3.71 0.20
N ARG A 10 14.04 4.80 -0.33
CA ARG A 10 14.33 6.02 0.43
C ARG A 10 13.90 7.32 -0.27
N ASP A 11 13.36 7.20 -1.47
CA ASP A 11 13.07 8.33 -2.37
C ASP A 11 11.58 8.68 -2.46
N GLY A 12 10.74 8.02 -1.64
CA GLY A 12 9.28 8.16 -1.71
C GLY A 12 8.65 7.50 -2.92
N ARG A 13 9.43 6.96 -3.87
CA ARG A 13 8.94 6.33 -5.11
C ARG A 13 9.11 4.82 -5.12
N THR A 14 10.07 4.32 -4.36
CA THR A 14 10.36 2.89 -4.22
C THR A 14 9.94 2.38 -2.85
N SER A 15 9.36 1.18 -2.81
CA SER A 15 8.96 0.49 -1.57
C SER A 15 9.92 -0.66 -1.23
N ILE A 16 9.57 -1.47 -0.24
CA ILE A 16 10.31 -2.65 0.20
C ILE A 16 9.66 -3.93 -0.35
N SER A 17 10.45 -4.74 -1.06
CA SER A 17 9.97 -5.98 -1.66
C SER A 17 9.98 -7.15 -0.66
N ALA A 18 9.10 -8.14 -0.88
CA ALA A 18 8.92 -9.29 0.02
C ALA A 18 10.20 -10.12 0.28
N LYS A 19 11.17 -10.11 -0.64
CA LYS A 19 12.51 -10.73 -0.47
C LYS A 19 13.67 -9.73 -0.50
N GLY A 20 13.37 -8.44 -0.43
CA GLY A 20 14.37 -7.39 -0.62
C GLY A 20 15.10 -7.52 -1.96
N LEU A 21 16.40 -7.22 -1.96
CA LEU A 21 17.29 -7.36 -3.13
C LEU A 21 18.13 -8.64 -3.09
N SER A 22 17.70 -9.65 -2.31
CA SER A 22 18.52 -10.83 -1.99
C SER A 22 18.36 -12.01 -2.95
N GLY A 23 17.42 -11.94 -3.90
CA GLY A 23 17.21 -12.97 -4.92
C GLY A 23 15.97 -12.72 -5.77
N GLN A 24 15.78 -13.50 -6.84
CA GLN A 24 14.69 -13.28 -7.81
C GLN A 24 13.30 -13.72 -7.32
N GLY A 25 13.20 -14.40 -6.18
CA GLY A 25 11.90 -14.84 -5.66
C GLY A 25 10.95 -13.66 -5.41
N TYR A 26 9.70 -13.79 -5.85
CA TYR A 26 8.68 -12.73 -5.90
C TYR A 26 8.99 -11.53 -6.82
N GLY A 27 10.14 -11.52 -7.51
CA GLY A 27 10.46 -10.59 -8.58
C GLY A 27 10.60 -9.13 -8.15
N GLY A 28 10.97 -8.85 -6.90
CA GLY A 28 11.10 -7.47 -6.41
C GLY A 28 9.76 -6.73 -6.21
N HIS A 29 8.63 -7.43 -6.28
CA HIS A 29 7.32 -6.82 -6.12
C HIS A 29 7.01 -6.49 -4.66
N TYR A 30 6.20 -5.45 -4.51
CA TYR A 30 5.57 -4.98 -3.30
C TYR A 30 4.23 -5.69 -3.11
N PHE A 31 3.95 -5.99 -1.85
CA PHE A 31 2.76 -6.66 -1.36
C PHE A 31 2.28 -5.96 -0.09
N TRP A 32 1.12 -6.35 0.42
CA TRP A 32 0.59 -5.91 1.71
C TRP A 32 1.54 -6.17 2.91
N GLU A 33 2.50 -7.09 2.78
CA GLU A 33 3.46 -7.35 3.86
C GLU A 33 4.34 -6.14 4.20
N ALA A 34 4.54 -5.22 3.24
CA ALA A 34 5.28 -3.99 3.47
C ALA A 34 4.64 -3.16 4.59
N GLU A 35 3.32 -3.00 4.55
CA GLU A 35 2.56 -2.20 5.52
C GLU A 35 2.37 -2.91 6.86
N ILE A 36 2.16 -4.23 6.86
CA ILE A 36 1.83 -4.97 8.09
C ILE A 36 3.06 -5.46 8.85
N TYR A 37 4.09 -5.96 8.16
CA TYR A 37 5.25 -6.58 8.81
C TYR A 37 6.45 -5.64 8.88
N MET A 38 6.67 -4.82 7.85
CA MET A 38 7.92 -4.05 7.72
C MET A 38 7.78 -2.61 8.23
N LEU A 39 6.66 -1.95 7.93
CA LEU A 39 6.39 -0.58 8.37
C LEU A 39 6.51 -0.38 9.88
N PRO A 40 6.02 -1.27 10.78
CA PRO A 40 6.17 -1.06 12.22
C PRO A 40 7.62 -0.90 12.67
N PHE A 41 8.56 -1.62 12.06
CA PHE A 41 9.98 -1.45 12.35
C PHE A 41 10.47 -0.04 11.98
N PHE A 42 10.15 0.43 10.77
CA PHE A 42 10.56 1.77 10.33
C PHE A 42 9.84 2.87 11.10
N LEU A 43 8.58 2.68 11.47
CA LEU A 43 7.82 3.65 12.25
C LEU A 43 8.50 3.99 13.58
N HIS A 44 9.04 3.01 14.27
CA HIS A 44 9.66 3.21 15.58
C HIS A 44 11.16 3.56 15.53
N ASN A 45 11.85 3.24 14.43
CA ASN A 45 13.31 3.41 14.35
C ASN A 45 13.75 4.45 13.31
N CYS A 46 13.00 4.61 12.22
CA CYS A 46 13.31 5.51 11.10
C CYS A 46 12.03 6.08 10.45
N PRO A 47 11.27 6.97 11.13
CA PRO A 47 9.97 7.45 10.65
C PRO A 47 9.99 8.05 9.24
N ALA A 48 11.09 8.70 8.84
CA ALA A 48 11.27 9.22 7.49
C ALA A 48 11.22 8.13 6.40
N ILE A 49 11.73 6.93 6.69
CA ILE A 49 11.60 5.79 5.77
C ILE A 49 10.15 5.31 5.73
N ALA A 50 9.48 5.22 6.90
CA ALA A 50 8.06 4.85 6.94
C ALA A 50 7.19 5.82 6.13
N ARG A 51 7.47 7.12 6.20
CA ARG A 51 6.84 8.14 5.36
C ARG A 51 7.05 7.85 3.88
N GLY A 52 8.30 7.63 3.46
CA GLY A 52 8.62 7.34 2.06
C GLY A 52 7.95 6.07 1.52
N LEU A 53 7.80 5.03 2.34
CA LEU A 53 7.07 3.81 1.96
C LEU A 53 5.58 4.09 1.71
N LEU A 54 4.96 4.97 2.50
CA LEU A 54 3.57 5.39 2.30
C LEU A 54 3.40 6.36 1.13
N GLU A 55 4.36 7.26 0.90
CA GLU A 55 4.40 8.12 -0.30
C GLU A 55 4.49 7.27 -1.58
N CYS A 56 5.21 6.15 -1.55
CA CYS A 56 5.25 5.21 -2.68
C CYS A 56 3.85 4.66 -2.99
N ARG A 57 3.03 4.34 -1.97
CA ARG A 57 1.62 3.95 -2.18
C ARG A 57 0.81 5.10 -2.77
N TYR A 58 1.00 6.33 -2.30
CA TYR A 58 0.34 7.48 -2.88
C TYR A 58 0.66 7.62 -4.38
N HIS A 59 1.92 7.45 -4.78
CA HIS A 59 2.32 7.52 -6.19
C HIS A 59 1.76 6.39 -7.06
N MET A 60 1.23 5.32 -6.46
CA MET A 60 0.51 4.25 -7.16
C MET A 60 -1.01 4.46 -7.19
N LEU A 61 -1.52 5.52 -6.57
CA LEU A 61 -2.96 5.71 -6.36
C LEU A 61 -3.76 5.82 -7.66
N ASP A 62 -3.21 6.48 -8.69
CA ASP A 62 -3.89 6.60 -9.99
C ASP A 62 -4.06 5.23 -10.67
N LYS A 63 -3.03 4.39 -10.65
CA LYS A 63 -3.13 3.01 -11.13
C LYS A 63 -4.08 2.16 -10.29
N ALA A 64 -4.13 2.38 -8.97
CA ALA A 64 -5.10 1.72 -8.10
C ALA A 64 -6.55 2.14 -8.44
N ARG A 65 -6.79 3.39 -8.85
CA ARG A 65 -8.10 3.84 -9.37
C ARG A 65 -8.45 3.15 -10.67
N GLU A 66 -7.52 3.09 -11.63
CA GLU A 66 -7.71 2.39 -12.90
C GLU A 66 -8.07 0.92 -12.67
N ARG A 67 -7.37 0.27 -11.75
CA ARG A 67 -7.64 -1.11 -11.36
C ARG A 67 -9.03 -1.30 -10.74
N ALA A 68 -9.47 -0.38 -9.89
CA ALA A 68 -10.84 -0.42 -9.36
C ALA A 68 -11.88 -0.39 -10.51
N ARG A 69 -11.64 0.39 -11.57
CA ARG A 69 -12.52 0.41 -12.77
C ARG A 69 -12.48 -0.91 -13.53
N GLN A 70 -11.30 -1.52 -13.68
CA GLN A 70 -11.17 -2.86 -14.28
C GLN A 70 -11.96 -3.92 -13.49
N MET A 71 -12.06 -3.74 -12.18
CA MET A 71 -12.82 -4.57 -11.26
C MET A 71 -14.31 -4.21 -11.15
N ALA A 72 -14.83 -3.42 -12.08
CA ALA A 72 -16.22 -2.97 -12.14
C ALA A 72 -16.69 -2.10 -10.96
N HIS A 73 -15.76 -1.51 -10.20
CA HIS A 73 -16.09 -0.48 -9.21
C HIS A 73 -16.10 0.90 -9.89
N PRO A 74 -17.18 1.70 -9.82
CA PRO A 74 -17.26 3.03 -10.44
C PRO A 74 -16.49 4.11 -9.69
N LYS A 75 -16.16 3.89 -8.41
CA LYS A 75 -15.47 4.84 -7.52
C LYS A 75 -14.42 4.14 -6.66
N GLY A 76 -13.58 4.93 -5.98
CA GLY A 76 -12.52 4.42 -5.12
C GLY A 76 -11.29 3.94 -5.90
N ALA A 77 -10.34 3.41 -5.13
CA ALA A 77 -9.09 2.82 -5.61
C ALA A 77 -8.91 1.43 -5.01
N LEU A 78 -8.39 0.49 -5.79
CA LEU A 78 -8.03 -0.86 -5.36
C LEU A 78 -6.54 -1.07 -5.61
N PHE A 79 -5.75 -1.12 -4.54
CA PHE A 79 -4.32 -1.35 -4.66
C PHE A 79 -4.03 -2.78 -5.14
N PRO A 80 -3.00 -2.97 -5.98
CA PRO A 80 -2.64 -4.29 -6.46
C PRO A 80 -2.09 -5.17 -5.36
N TRP A 81 -2.48 -6.45 -5.39
CA TRP A 81 -1.96 -7.46 -4.48
C TRP A 81 -0.45 -7.61 -4.60
N ARG A 82 0.04 -7.57 -5.84
CA ARG A 82 1.45 -7.67 -6.19
C ARG A 82 1.78 -6.64 -7.27
N SER A 83 2.76 -5.77 -7.00
CA SER A 83 3.15 -4.75 -7.98
C SER A 83 4.57 -4.23 -7.80
N ILE A 84 5.18 -3.71 -8.87
CA ILE A 84 6.44 -2.93 -8.79
C ILE A 84 6.16 -1.44 -9.06
N ASP A 85 5.19 -1.15 -9.92
CA ASP A 85 4.97 0.18 -10.48
C ASP A 85 3.53 0.70 -10.30
N GLY A 86 2.69 -0.04 -9.57
CA GLY A 86 1.27 0.22 -9.33
C GLY A 86 0.29 -0.68 -10.09
N GLU A 87 0.73 -1.41 -11.12
CA GLU A 87 -0.15 -2.35 -11.86
C GLU A 87 -0.20 -3.74 -11.21
N GLU A 88 -1.30 -4.50 -11.41
CA GLU A 88 -1.34 -5.90 -10.95
C GLU A 88 -0.32 -6.74 -11.70
N SER A 89 0.44 -7.55 -10.97
CA SER A 89 1.41 -8.48 -11.56
C SER A 89 1.27 -9.91 -11.03
N SER A 90 0.17 -10.24 -10.35
CA SER A 90 -0.16 -11.59 -9.93
C SER A 90 -0.69 -12.40 -11.11
N ALA A 91 -0.02 -13.52 -11.41
CA ALA A 91 -0.51 -14.53 -12.35
C ALA A 91 -1.67 -15.36 -11.77
N PHE A 92 -1.97 -15.21 -10.47
CA PHE A 92 -2.98 -15.96 -9.76
C PHE A 92 -4.20 -15.09 -9.49
N PHE A 93 -5.27 -15.32 -10.26
CA PHE A 93 -6.47 -14.49 -10.26
C PHE A 93 -7.13 -14.40 -8.89
N GLU A 94 -7.22 -15.49 -8.13
CA GLU A 94 -7.90 -15.50 -6.83
C GLU A 94 -7.22 -14.57 -5.82
N ALA A 95 -5.88 -14.58 -5.73
CA ALA A 95 -5.15 -13.63 -4.86
C ALA A 95 -5.18 -12.21 -5.42
N GLY A 96 -4.93 -12.04 -6.73
CA GLY A 96 -4.95 -10.71 -7.34
C GLY A 96 -6.32 -10.03 -7.23
N THR A 97 -7.40 -10.79 -7.32
CA THR A 97 -8.73 -10.22 -7.58
C THR A 97 -9.63 -10.23 -6.37
N ALA A 98 -9.49 -11.19 -5.44
CA ALA A 98 -10.38 -11.33 -4.29
C ALA A 98 -9.83 -10.75 -2.98
N GLN A 99 -8.53 -10.42 -2.91
CA GLN A 99 -7.92 -9.92 -1.68
C GLN A 99 -7.93 -8.39 -1.58
N TYR A 100 -9.13 -7.85 -1.31
CA TYR A 100 -9.34 -6.41 -1.09
C TYR A 100 -8.73 -5.89 0.21
N HIS A 101 -8.32 -6.78 1.13
CA HIS A 101 -7.82 -6.39 2.45
C HIS A 101 -6.55 -5.53 2.39
N ILE A 102 -5.76 -5.60 1.31
CA ILE A 102 -4.60 -4.71 1.12
C ILE A 102 -4.95 -3.23 1.26
N ASN A 103 -6.14 -2.83 0.83
CA ASN A 103 -6.64 -1.48 1.03
C ASN A 103 -6.79 -1.14 2.53
N ALA A 104 -7.35 -2.07 3.31
CA ALA A 104 -7.49 -1.91 4.76
C ALA A 104 -6.12 -1.90 5.45
N ASP A 105 -5.17 -2.71 4.99
CA ASP A 105 -3.80 -2.74 5.52
C ASP A 105 -3.07 -1.41 5.29
N ILE A 106 -3.18 -0.84 4.09
CA ILE A 106 -2.63 0.47 3.76
C ILE A 106 -3.30 1.58 4.58
N ALA A 107 -4.62 1.57 4.72
CA ALA A 107 -5.34 2.55 5.54
C ALA A 107 -4.95 2.46 7.03
N LEU A 108 -4.79 1.24 7.55
CA LEU A 108 -4.29 1.00 8.90
C LEU A 108 -2.86 1.52 9.09
N ALA A 109 -2.00 1.31 8.11
CA ALA A 109 -0.64 1.81 8.11
C ALA A 109 -0.58 3.35 8.13
N VAL A 110 -1.40 4.03 7.32
CA VAL A 110 -1.55 5.50 7.38
C VAL A 110 -1.99 5.95 8.77
N ARG A 111 -3.00 5.29 9.36
CA ARG A 111 -3.46 5.64 10.72
C ARG A 111 -2.34 5.49 11.75
N ARG A 112 -1.64 4.35 11.76
CA ARG A 112 -0.52 4.09 12.69
C ARG A 112 0.61 5.10 12.52
N TYR A 113 0.91 5.49 11.28
CA TYR A 113 1.92 6.51 11.01
C TYR A 113 1.57 7.84 11.66
N ILE A 114 0.32 8.30 11.48
CA ILE A 114 -0.15 9.55 12.09
C ILE A 114 -0.20 9.48 13.61
N GLU A 115 -0.73 8.38 14.16
CA GLU A 115 -0.79 8.18 15.63
C GLU A 115 0.60 8.22 16.28
N SER A 116 1.64 7.76 15.59
CA SER A 116 3.00 7.72 16.13
C SER A 116 3.84 8.96 15.85
N THR A 117 3.52 9.76 14.83
CA THR A 117 4.39 10.87 14.37
C THR A 117 3.74 12.25 14.47
N ALA A 118 2.41 12.32 14.51
CA ALA A 118 1.63 13.55 14.38
C ALA A 118 1.98 14.37 13.12
N ASP A 119 2.47 13.70 12.06
CA ASP A 119 2.83 14.32 10.78
C ASP A 119 1.59 14.65 9.95
N TYR A 120 0.91 15.73 10.32
CA TYR A 120 -0.31 16.18 9.64
C TYR A 120 -0.06 16.74 8.24
N GLU A 121 1.17 17.14 7.92
CA GLU A 121 1.53 17.55 6.55
C GLU A 121 1.45 16.34 5.60
N PHE A 122 1.99 15.18 6.02
CA PHE A 122 1.81 13.94 5.27
C PHE A 122 0.34 13.55 5.16
N LEU A 123 -0.45 13.68 6.24
CA LEU A 123 -1.88 13.35 6.21
C LEU A 123 -2.62 14.18 5.15
N VAL A 124 -2.41 15.50 5.14
CA VAL A 124 -3.11 16.41 4.23
C VAL A 124 -2.64 16.22 2.78
N SER A 125 -1.34 16.04 2.57
CA SER A 125 -0.75 15.96 1.23
C SER A 125 -0.90 14.60 0.57
N TYR A 126 -1.02 13.52 1.36
CA TYR A 126 -0.97 12.14 0.84
C TYR A 126 -1.97 11.20 1.55
N GLY A 127 -1.89 11.11 2.87
CA GLY A 127 -2.55 10.06 3.64
C GLY A 127 -4.08 10.08 3.55
N ALA A 128 -4.69 11.27 3.60
CA ALA A 128 -6.15 11.42 3.60
C ALA A 128 -6.77 10.93 2.29
N GLU A 129 -6.14 11.23 1.15
CA GLU A 129 -6.63 10.80 -0.16
C GLU A 129 -6.60 9.29 -0.31
N ILE A 130 -5.52 8.64 0.14
CA ILE A 130 -5.41 7.16 0.18
C ILE A 130 -6.58 6.55 0.97
N VAL A 131 -6.83 7.06 2.17
CA VAL A 131 -7.87 6.54 3.07
C VAL A 131 -9.26 6.77 2.48
N PHE A 132 -9.52 7.95 1.89
CA PHE A 132 -10.81 8.24 1.27
C PHE A 132 -11.08 7.40 0.03
N GLU A 133 -10.09 7.19 -0.84
CA GLU A 133 -10.28 6.33 -2.02
C GLU A 133 -10.48 4.87 -1.64
N THR A 134 -9.81 4.42 -0.59
CA THR A 134 -10.04 3.10 0.01
C THR A 134 -11.47 2.99 0.54
N ALA A 135 -11.93 3.98 1.30
CA ALA A 135 -13.26 3.98 1.89
C ALA A 135 -14.37 3.98 0.82
N ARG A 136 -14.17 4.71 -0.29
CA ARG A 136 -15.10 4.70 -1.44
C ARG A 136 -15.24 3.32 -2.06
N LEU A 137 -14.14 2.55 -2.14
CA LEU A 137 -14.20 1.17 -2.63
C LEU A 137 -15.02 0.28 -1.69
N TRP A 138 -14.77 0.37 -0.37
CA TRP A 138 -15.51 -0.43 0.61
C TRP A 138 -17.01 -0.13 0.62
N ALA A 139 -17.39 1.14 0.44
CA ALA A 139 -18.79 1.54 0.35
C ALA A 139 -19.48 0.98 -0.90
N ASP A 140 -18.75 0.76 -1.98
CA ASP A 140 -19.26 0.17 -3.22
C ASP A 140 -19.32 -1.36 -3.16
N LEU A 141 -18.36 -2.00 -2.47
CA LEU A 141 -18.31 -3.45 -2.29
C LEU A 141 -19.41 -3.99 -1.37
N GLY A 142 -19.81 -3.21 -0.37
CA GLY A 142 -20.79 -3.62 0.63
C GLY A 142 -22.22 -3.67 0.08
N THR A 143 -22.94 -4.74 0.37
CA THR A 143 -24.38 -4.85 0.11
C THR A 143 -25.17 -4.88 1.42
N PHE A 144 -26.31 -4.20 1.48
CA PHE A 144 -27.23 -4.33 2.60
C PHE A 144 -27.99 -5.64 2.47
N ASN A 145 -28.01 -6.45 3.53
CA ASN A 145 -28.90 -7.60 3.59
C ASN A 145 -30.32 -7.07 3.84
N SER A 146 -31.19 -7.27 2.86
CA SER A 146 -32.64 -7.04 2.94
C SER A 146 -33.37 -8.24 3.52
#